data_AF-A0A016TXY7-F1
#
_entry.id   AF-A0A016TXY7-F1
#
_cell.length_a   1.000
_cell.length_b   1.000
_cell.length_c   1.000
_cell.angle_alpha   90.00
_cell.angle_beta   90.00
_cell.angle_gamma   90.00
#
_symmetry.space_group_name_H-M   'P 1'
#
loop_
_entity.id
_entity.type
_entity.pdbx_description
1 polymer ?
#
loop_
_entity_poly.entity_id
_entity_poly.type
_entity_poly.pdbx_seq_one_letter_code
_entity_poly.pdbx_strand_id
1 'polypeptide(L)'
;MRRASVPLVSVCRWVRKRARDLPIRSGDHGILDEGATFADVHSVILDPTSKLPYPEKFVKEHVEKTSKELLKERNKARYGNKKKAPNVIVFDHIPLEDQIVCLFPGQGAQYVGMGSKLIDCPQAKAVFDRSSEILGYDVFKLCTEGPKTKLDQTLYCQPAVFVSSVATLEKFKASDESIADRITDVAGFSVGEFAALVAGGVLSFDDALKVVDARAKAMHECNQLVRSGMLTVRVNATSRLDEAMTNALMASREKGELEVCEIANFLFCGVRVVGANETCMQYLEDNQKRYNFTVVKRLEVSGAFHTRQMEPAVARVREAIAGVELSKPRCNVYSNYTGHIYPGKNSEIRNAIAKQVTHPVKWEQIQQILYRKHRDYTFPMFVELGAGRQLGAMLMQTSKKAYKSYQHISC
;
A
#
# COMPACT_ATOMS: atom_id res chain seq x y z
N MET A 1 41.03 -7.84 38.92
CA MET A 1 41.00 -6.83 37.83
C MET A 1 39.61 -6.19 37.80
N ARG A 2 39.57 -4.86 37.87
CA ARG A 2 38.39 -4.02 38.18
C ARG A 2 37.33 -4.05 37.07
N ARG A 3 36.06 -4.25 37.43
CA ARG A 3 34.88 -3.87 36.62
C ARG A 3 34.52 -2.43 36.98
N ALA A 4 34.40 -1.57 35.97
CA ALA A 4 33.99 -0.17 36.12
C ALA A 4 32.47 -0.03 36.02
N SER A 5 31.93 0.80 36.90
CA SER A 5 30.54 1.24 37.06
C SER A 5 30.26 2.50 36.23
N VAL A 6 29.00 2.67 35.79
CA VAL A 6 28.46 3.97 35.33
C VAL A 6 27.07 4.18 35.97
N PRO A 7 26.76 5.31 36.63
CA PRO A 7 25.50 5.53 37.34
C PRO A 7 24.42 6.25 36.49
N LEU A 8 23.16 5.82 36.65
CA LEU A 8 21.95 6.53 36.23
C LEU A 8 21.64 7.68 37.20
N VAL A 9 21.96 8.92 36.85
CA VAL A 9 21.36 10.13 37.46
C VAL A 9 21.21 11.19 36.37
N SER A 10 20.01 11.38 35.81
CA SER A 10 19.55 12.66 35.21
C SER A 10 18.19 12.60 34.50
N VAL A 11 17.15 12.02 35.10
CA VAL A 11 15.76 12.30 34.64
C VAL A 11 14.83 12.32 35.84
N CYS A 12 14.52 13.52 36.36
CA CYS A 12 13.26 13.89 37.04
C CYS A 12 13.38 15.30 37.64
N ARG A 13 13.26 16.33 36.80
CA ARG A 13 13.19 17.71 37.27
C ARG A 13 12.21 18.54 36.44
N TRP A 14 10.94 18.10 36.33
CA TRP A 14 9.90 18.98 35.79
C TRP A 14 8.44 18.55 36.06
N VAL A 15 8.07 18.16 37.29
CA VAL A 15 6.64 18.12 37.69
C VAL A 15 6.49 18.51 39.17
N ARG A 16 6.78 19.77 39.51
CA ARG A 16 6.36 20.38 40.78
C ARG A 16 6.21 21.89 40.61
N LYS A 17 5.11 22.33 39.99
CA LYS A 17 4.53 23.67 40.24
C LYS A 17 3.14 23.80 39.61
N ARG A 18 2.11 23.61 40.44
CA ARG A 18 0.73 24.17 40.40
C ARG A 18 -0.26 23.15 40.94
N ALA A 19 -0.26 23.02 42.25
CA ALA A 19 -1.39 22.56 43.03
C ALA A 19 -1.30 23.28 44.38
N ARG A 20 -1.60 24.58 44.35
CA ARG A 20 -1.99 25.36 45.52
C ARG A 20 -3.20 26.18 45.07
N ASP A 21 -4.09 26.37 46.03
CA ASP A 21 -5.33 27.12 45.98
C ASP A 21 -6.55 26.28 45.56
N LEU A 22 -7.21 25.68 46.57
CA LEU A 22 -8.65 25.79 46.81
C LEU A 22 -8.99 25.23 48.23
N PRO A 23 -9.87 25.89 49.02
CA PRO A 23 -10.10 25.55 50.43
C PRO A 23 -11.25 24.56 50.66
N ILE A 24 -11.15 23.88 51.81
CA ILE A 24 -12.03 22.86 52.37
C ILE A 24 -13.42 23.44 52.72
N ARG A 25 -14.49 22.69 52.43
CA ARG A 25 -15.76 22.75 53.19
C ARG A 25 -16.25 21.33 53.53
N SER A 26 -16.60 21.20 54.80
CA SER A 26 -17.09 20.04 55.55
C SER A 26 -18.56 19.71 55.27
N GLY A 27 -18.93 18.41 55.36
CA GLY A 27 -20.31 18.00 55.62
C GLY A 27 -20.70 16.60 55.15
N ASP A 28 -20.72 15.67 56.11
CA ASP A 28 -21.48 14.41 56.20
C ASP A 28 -21.06 13.09 55.53
N HIS A 29 -21.36 12.03 56.31
CA HIS A 29 -20.72 10.73 56.44
C HIS A 29 -20.99 9.70 55.32
N GLY A 30 -19.98 8.85 55.08
CA GLY A 30 -20.13 7.58 54.36
C GLY A 30 -18.82 6.78 54.35
N ILE A 31 -18.65 5.92 55.37
CA ILE A 31 -17.56 4.96 55.54
C ILE A 31 -17.37 4.14 54.25
N LEU A 32 -16.19 4.26 53.62
CA LEU A 32 -15.47 3.32 52.73
C LEU A 32 -14.48 4.08 51.81
N ASP A 33 -13.68 5.01 52.36
CA ASP A 33 -12.78 5.86 51.57
C ASP A 33 -11.34 5.89 52.13
N GLU A 34 -10.85 4.74 52.59
CA GLU A 34 -9.42 4.51 52.83
C GLU A 34 -8.95 3.32 51.98
N GLY A 35 -9.11 3.44 50.66
CA GLY A 35 -8.36 2.64 49.71
C GLY A 35 -6.94 3.18 49.63
N ALA A 36 -5.95 2.40 50.03
CA ALA A 36 -4.54 2.74 49.89
C ALA A 36 -4.26 3.23 48.45
N THR A 37 -3.71 4.43 48.31
CA THR A 37 -3.39 4.99 47.00
C THR A 37 -2.17 4.27 46.42
N PHE A 38 -2.01 4.31 45.10
CA PHE A 38 -0.86 3.72 44.40
C PHE A 38 0.51 4.22 44.94
N ALA A 39 0.53 5.39 45.59
CA ALA A 39 1.72 5.94 46.24
C ALA A 39 2.03 5.28 47.61
N ASP A 40 1.02 4.79 48.32
CA ASP A 40 1.15 4.20 49.66
C ASP A 40 1.76 2.79 49.61
N VAL A 41 1.60 2.08 48.50
CA VAL A 41 2.20 0.74 48.28
C VAL A 41 3.70 0.84 47.97
N HIS A 42 4.15 1.98 47.42
CA HIS A 42 5.53 2.15 46.94
C HIS A 42 6.48 2.80 47.97
N SER A 43 5.99 3.21 49.14
CA SER A 43 6.81 3.72 50.26
C SER A 43 7.13 2.67 51.32
N VAL A 44 6.67 1.43 51.16
CA VAL A 44 7.06 0.33 52.04
C VAL A 44 8.52 -0.03 51.73
N ILE A 45 9.42 0.40 52.61
CA ILE A 45 10.76 -0.18 52.70
C ILE A 45 10.55 -1.65 53.11
N LEU A 46 10.56 -2.55 52.13
CA LEU A 46 10.61 -3.97 52.39
C LEU A 46 11.96 -4.26 53.03
N ASP A 47 11.95 -4.65 54.31
CA ASP A 47 13.10 -5.25 54.96
C ASP A 47 13.57 -6.42 54.08
N PRO A 48 14.85 -6.49 53.66
CA PRO A 48 15.35 -7.57 52.82
C PRO A 48 15.23 -8.97 53.45
N THR A 49 14.83 -9.06 54.72
CA THR A 49 14.54 -10.34 55.42
C THR A 49 13.04 -10.67 55.53
N SER A 50 12.14 -9.78 55.11
CA SER A 50 10.71 -10.03 55.14
C SER A 50 10.27 -10.97 54.01
N LYS A 51 9.97 -12.22 54.36
CA LYS A 51 9.33 -13.16 53.43
C LYS A 51 7.96 -12.59 53.05
N LEU A 52 7.70 -12.49 51.74
CA LEU A 52 6.37 -12.13 51.24
C LEU A 52 5.32 -13.03 51.92
N PRO A 53 4.16 -12.49 52.32
CA PRO A 53 3.12 -13.25 53.00
C PRO A 53 2.52 -14.37 52.15
N TYR A 54 2.93 -14.46 50.87
CA TYR A 54 2.56 -15.48 49.92
C TYR A 54 3.81 -16.07 49.26
N PRO A 55 3.83 -17.38 48.94
CA PRO A 55 4.97 -17.99 48.23
C PRO A 55 5.21 -17.28 46.89
N GLU A 56 6.48 -16.99 46.56
CA GLU A 56 6.87 -16.22 45.36
C GLU A 56 6.25 -16.75 44.06
N LYS A 57 6.06 -18.07 43.96
CA LYS A 57 5.41 -18.71 42.81
C LYS A 57 3.99 -18.18 42.59
N PHE A 58 3.20 -18.01 43.65
CA PHE A 58 1.83 -17.49 43.56
C PHE A 58 1.81 -16.00 43.22
N VAL A 59 2.74 -15.22 43.79
CA VAL A 59 2.87 -13.79 43.45
C VAL A 59 3.24 -13.64 41.98
N LYS A 60 4.21 -14.43 41.49
CA LYS A 60 4.64 -14.39 40.09
C LYS A 60 3.55 -14.85 39.14
N GLU A 61 2.86 -15.93 39.45
CA GLU A 61 1.73 -16.44 38.66
C GLU A 61 0.56 -15.45 38.65
N HIS A 62 0.25 -14.82 39.78
CA HIS A 62 -0.77 -13.77 39.87
C HIS A 62 -0.37 -12.53 39.07
N VAL A 63 0.86 -12.02 39.23
CA VAL A 63 1.36 -10.86 38.48
C VAL A 63 1.41 -11.14 36.97
N GLU A 64 1.84 -12.33 36.53
CA GLU A 64 1.86 -12.72 35.12
C GLU A 64 0.44 -12.88 34.55
N LYS A 65 -0.48 -13.48 35.32
CA LYS A 65 -1.89 -13.64 34.94
C LYS A 65 -2.58 -12.29 34.82
N THR A 66 -2.44 -11.43 35.82
CA THR A 66 -2.98 -10.06 35.82
C THR A 66 -2.33 -9.22 34.72
N SER A 67 -1.04 -9.37 34.45
CA SER A 67 -0.37 -8.68 33.33
C SER A 67 -0.90 -9.12 31.97
N LYS A 68 -1.15 -10.42 31.77
CA LYS A 68 -1.76 -10.95 30.53
C LYS A 68 -3.20 -10.51 30.38
N GLU A 69 -3.96 -10.46 31.46
CA GLU A 69 -5.34 -9.98 31.50
C GLU A 69 -5.42 -8.48 31.21
N LEU A 70 -4.58 -7.66 31.84
CA LEU A 70 -4.44 -6.23 31.55
C LEU A 70 -3.96 -5.98 30.11
N LEU A 71 -3.05 -6.80 29.57
CA LEU A 71 -2.66 -6.71 28.15
C LEU A 71 -3.83 -7.06 27.24
N LYS A 72 -4.62 -8.09 27.57
CA LYS A 72 -5.84 -8.48 26.84
C LYS A 72 -6.88 -7.38 26.88
N GLU A 73 -7.14 -6.78 28.05
CA GLU A 73 -8.08 -5.68 28.21
C GLU A 73 -7.60 -4.43 27.49
N ARG A 74 -6.32 -4.06 27.61
CA ARG A 74 -5.73 -2.95 26.84
C ARG A 74 -5.81 -3.20 25.34
N ASN A 75 -5.54 -4.43 24.89
CA ASN A 75 -5.68 -4.79 23.48
C ASN A 75 -7.15 -4.77 23.03
N LYS A 76 -8.09 -5.20 23.87
CA LYS A 76 -9.53 -5.17 23.61
C LYS A 76 -10.07 -3.72 23.58
N ALA A 77 -9.58 -2.86 24.45
CA ALA A 77 -9.91 -1.43 24.48
C ALA A 77 -9.30 -0.66 23.30
N ARG A 78 -8.08 -1.04 22.88
CA ARG A 78 -7.34 -0.36 21.79
C ARG A 78 -7.71 -0.86 20.40
N TYR A 79 -8.15 -2.12 20.26
CA TYR A 79 -8.41 -2.75 18.97
C TYR A 79 -9.83 -3.35 18.83
N GLY A 80 -10.68 -3.27 19.85
CA GLY A 80 -11.98 -3.94 19.89
C GLY A 80 -11.86 -5.46 19.83
N ASN A 81 -12.99 -6.17 19.90
CA ASN A 81 -13.06 -7.48 19.24
C ASN A 81 -12.79 -7.20 17.77
N LYS A 82 -11.64 -7.62 17.22
CA LYS A 82 -11.46 -7.70 15.77
C LYS A 82 -12.58 -8.59 15.23
N LYS A 83 -13.71 -8.01 14.84
CA LYS A 83 -14.58 -8.62 13.85
C LYS A 83 -13.62 -8.94 12.70
N LYS A 84 -13.44 -10.23 12.39
CA LYS A 84 -12.69 -10.63 11.18
C LYS A 84 -13.20 -9.73 10.08
N ALA A 85 -12.31 -8.96 9.44
CA ALA A 85 -12.74 -8.07 8.37
C ALA A 85 -13.51 -8.97 7.38
N PRO A 86 -14.78 -8.65 7.06
CA PRO A 86 -15.74 -9.64 6.57
C PRO A 86 -15.36 -10.30 5.23
N ASN A 87 -14.28 -9.85 4.59
CA ASN A 87 -13.87 -10.23 3.24
C ASN A 87 -12.44 -10.80 3.15
N VAL A 88 -11.78 -11.10 4.28
CA VAL A 88 -10.44 -11.72 4.26
C VAL A 88 -10.59 -13.23 4.09
N ILE A 89 -9.98 -13.78 3.03
CA ILE A 89 -9.86 -15.22 2.82
C ILE A 89 -8.67 -15.73 3.63
N VAL A 90 -8.89 -16.80 4.39
CA VAL A 90 -7.91 -17.38 5.32
C VAL A 90 -7.29 -18.64 4.70
N PHE A 91 -5.96 -18.70 4.67
CA PHE A 91 -5.18 -19.77 4.05
C PHE A 91 -4.33 -20.54 5.07
N ASP A 92 -4.85 -20.75 6.29
CA ASP A 92 -4.10 -21.42 7.37
C ASP A 92 -3.74 -22.89 7.08
N HIS A 93 -4.34 -23.50 6.05
CA HIS A 93 -4.02 -24.84 5.56
C HIS A 93 -2.76 -24.89 4.69
N ILE A 94 -2.26 -23.74 4.23
CA ILE A 94 -1.02 -23.62 3.44
C ILE A 94 0.07 -23.06 4.37
N PRO A 95 1.21 -23.76 4.55
CA PRO A 95 2.34 -23.22 5.29
C PRO A 95 2.72 -21.83 4.77
N LEU A 96 3.08 -20.91 5.67
CA LEU A 96 3.22 -19.49 5.30
C LEU A 96 4.30 -19.28 4.23
N GLU A 97 5.40 -20.02 4.33
CA GLU A 97 6.52 -20.07 3.40
C GLU A 97 6.13 -20.60 2.00
N ASP A 98 5.06 -21.38 1.91
CA ASP A 98 4.55 -21.93 0.65
C ASP A 98 3.49 -21.02 0.00
N GLN A 99 2.95 -20.05 0.76
CA GLN A 99 1.99 -19.08 0.25
C GLN A 99 2.65 -18.12 -0.74
N ILE A 100 1.92 -17.78 -1.80
CA ILE A 100 2.38 -16.91 -2.88
C ILE A 100 1.58 -15.60 -2.88
N VAL A 101 2.32 -14.49 -2.84
CA VAL A 101 1.83 -13.13 -3.06
C VAL A 101 2.24 -12.69 -4.46
N CYS A 102 1.30 -12.61 -5.40
CA CYS A 102 1.59 -12.09 -6.74
C CYS A 102 1.50 -10.56 -6.77
N LEU A 103 2.55 -9.93 -7.31
CA LEU A 103 2.66 -8.49 -7.48
C LEU A 103 2.66 -8.15 -8.98
N PHE A 104 1.77 -7.25 -9.40
CA PHE A 104 1.61 -6.89 -10.81
C PHE A 104 2.06 -5.43 -11.07
N PRO A 105 3.08 -5.20 -11.92
CA PRO A 105 3.60 -3.87 -12.20
C PRO A 105 2.57 -2.97 -12.90
N GLY A 106 2.83 -1.67 -12.84
CA GLY A 106 2.00 -0.64 -13.48
C GLY A 106 2.68 0.01 -14.68
N GLN A 107 2.07 1.09 -15.16
CA GLN A 107 2.66 1.96 -16.18
C GLN A 107 4.03 2.49 -15.71
N GLY A 108 4.98 2.56 -16.64
CA GLY A 108 6.38 2.90 -16.39
C GLY A 108 7.30 1.68 -16.29
N ALA A 109 6.74 0.47 -16.25
CA ALA A 109 7.50 -0.78 -16.25
C ALA A 109 7.76 -1.35 -17.66
N GLN A 110 7.03 -0.87 -18.67
CA GLN A 110 7.14 -1.36 -20.05
C GLN A 110 8.51 -1.09 -20.68
N TYR A 111 8.96 -2.00 -21.53
CA TYR A 111 10.16 -1.85 -22.35
C TYR A 111 9.98 -2.61 -23.67
N VAL A 112 10.64 -2.15 -24.73
CA VAL A 112 10.66 -2.88 -26.00
C VAL A 112 11.46 -4.17 -25.84
N GLY A 113 10.88 -5.29 -26.26
CA GLY A 113 11.39 -6.64 -26.03
C GLY A 113 10.66 -7.39 -24.91
N MET A 114 9.70 -6.76 -24.23
CA MET A 114 8.86 -7.45 -23.25
C MET A 114 7.91 -8.42 -23.96
N GLY A 115 7.63 -9.58 -23.37
CA GLY A 115 6.80 -10.63 -23.97
C GLY A 115 7.60 -11.67 -24.75
N SER A 116 8.83 -11.37 -25.22
CA SER A 116 9.64 -12.31 -26.00
C SER A 116 9.96 -13.60 -25.24
N LYS A 117 10.04 -13.55 -23.91
CA LYS A 117 10.31 -14.74 -23.07
C LYS A 117 9.06 -15.56 -22.77
N LEU A 118 7.90 -15.15 -23.27
CA LEU A 118 6.62 -15.79 -22.99
C LEU A 118 6.11 -16.64 -24.15
N ILE A 119 6.62 -16.44 -25.36
CA ILE A 119 6.08 -17.05 -26.57
C ILE A 119 6.27 -18.57 -26.66
N ASP A 120 7.22 -19.11 -25.88
CA ASP A 120 7.47 -20.54 -25.71
C ASP A 120 6.38 -21.25 -24.90
N CYS A 121 5.56 -20.51 -24.16
CA CYS A 121 4.45 -21.04 -23.38
C CYS A 121 3.12 -20.85 -24.15
N PRO A 122 2.43 -21.93 -24.56
CA PRO A 122 1.18 -21.84 -25.33
C PRO A 122 0.09 -21.02 -24.64
N GLN A 123 -0.03 -21.12 -23.32
CA GLN A 123 -1.01 -20.39 -22.52
C GLN A 123 -0.71 -18.89 -22.54
N ALA A 124 0.56 -18.50 -22.43
CA ALA A 124 0.97 -17.11 -22.49
C ALA A 124 0.82 -16.53 -23.92
N LYS A 125 1.13 -17.33 -24.95
CA LYS A 125 0.87 -16.95 -26.35
C LYS A 125 -0.62 -16.70 -26.60
N ALA A 126 -1.51 -17.57 -26.10
CA ALA A 126 -2.95 -17.42 -26.25
C ALA A 126 -3.47 -16.11 -25.66
N VAL A 127 -2.88 -15.62 -24.56
CA VAL A 127 -3.20 -14.30 -23.97
C VAL A 127 -2.88 -13.16 -24.95
N PHE A 128 -1.72 -13.20 -25.62
CA PHE A 128 -1.35 -12.20 -26.62
C PHE A 128 -2.24 -12.26 -27.87
N ASP A 129 -2.50 -13.47 -28.40
CA ASP A 129 -3.36 -13.67 -29.55
C ASP A 129 -4.76 -13.10 -29.26
N ARG A 130 -5.35 -13.50 -28.12
CA ARG A 130 -6.66 -13.01 -27.68
C ARG A 130 -6.69 -11.50 -27.44
N SER A 131 -5.60 -10.94 -26.89
CA SER A 131 -5.53 -9.49 -26.70
C SER A 131 -5.56 -8.72 -28.03
N SER A 132 -4.92 -9.27 -29.06
CA SER A 132 -4.83 -8.64 -30.37
C SER A 132 -6.19 -8.66 -31.09
N GLU A 133 -6.97 -9.74 -30.93
CA GLU A 133 -8.36 -9.81 -31.38
C GLU A 133 -9.24 -8.75 -30.72
N ILE A 134 -9.12 -8.58 -29.40
CA ILE A 134 -9.95 -7.63 -28.63
C ILE A 134 -9.61 -6.18 -28.95
N LEU A 135 -8.32 -5.87 -29.07
CA LEU A 135 -7.83 -4.49 -29.25
C LEU A 135 -7.76 -4.06 -30.72
N GLY A 136 -7.78 -5.02 -31.65
CA GLY A 136 -7.70 -4.75 -33.09
C GLY A 136 -6.29 -4.38 -33.59
N TYR A 137 -5.25 -4.65 -32.80
CA TYR A 137 -3.85 -4.46 -33.21
C TYR A 137 -2.95 -5.50 -32.53
N ASP A 138 -1.80 -5.77 -33.15
CA ASP A 138 -0.83 -6.75 -32.63
C ASP A 138 -0.09 -6.20 -31.39
N VAL A 139 -0.56 -6.61 -30.21
CA VAL A 139 0.05 -6.22 -28.93
C VAL A 139 1.41 -6.87 -28.75
N PHE A 140 1.56 -8.12 -29.19
CA PHE A 140 2.81 -8.86 -29.03
C PHE A 140 3.93 -8.16 -29.79
N LYS A 141 3.71 -7.85 -31.07
CA LYS A 141 4.66 -7.10 -31.90
C LYS A 141 4.99 -5.73 -31.33
N LEU A 142 3.99 -5.01 -30.80
CA LEU A 142 4.24 -3.72 -30.15
C LEU A 142 5.14 -3.86 -28.91
N CYS A 143 4.92 -4.90 -28.11
CA CYS A 143 5.72 -5.19 -26.92
C CYS A 143 7.16 -5.61 -27.27
N THR A 144 7.34 -6.45 -28.31
CA THR A 144 8.63 -7.05 -28.65
C THR A 144 9.48 -6.18 -29.57
N GLU A 145 8.87 -5.50 -30.55
CA GLU A 145 9.55 -4.74 -31.60
C GLU A 145 9.39 -3.21 -31.45
N GLY A 146 8.36 -2.74 -30.74
CA GLY A 146 8.10 -1.32 -30.56
C GLY A 146 7.36 -0.66 -31.74
N PRO A 147 7.63 0.63 -32.06
CA PRO A 147 8.66 1.50 -31.51
C PRO A 147 8.38 1.94 -30.07
N LYS A 148 9.44 2.23 -29.30
CA LYS A 148 9.34 2.68 -27.90
C LYS A 148 8.41 3.88 -27.73
N THR A 149 8.48 4.85 -28.64
CA THR A 149 7.65 6.06 -28.65
C THR A 149 6.15 5.78 -28.74
N LYS A 150 5.76 4.68 -29.39
CA LYS A 150 4.36 4.23 -29.43
C LYS A 150 4.03 3.46 -28.15
N LEU A 151 4.90 2.52 -27.76
CA LEU A 151 4.69 1.70 -26.56
C LEU A 151 4.57 2.54 -25.28
N ASP A 152 5.28 3.66 -25.16
CA ASP A 152 5.24 4.55 -24.00
C ASP A 152 3.96 5.39 -23.90
N GLN A 153 3.17 5.50 -24.96
CA GLN A 153 1.93 6.27 -24.89
C GLN A 153 0.94 5.53 -24.00
N THR A 154 0.25 6.29 -23.15
CA THR A 154 -0.71 5.77 -22.16
C THR A 154 -1.73 4.80 -22.75
N LEU A 155 -2.20 5.09 -23.98
CA LEU A 155 -3.09 4.25 -24.76
C LEU A 155 -2.57 2.82 -24.94
N TYR A 156 -1.27 2.66 -25.18
CA TYR A 156 -0.67 1.37 -25.51
C TYR A 156 0.05 0.74 -24.31
N CYS A 157 0.72 1.52 -23.48
CA CYS A 157 1.49 0.98 -22.35
C CYS A 157 0.59 0.27 -21.34
N GLN A 158 -0.63 0.77 -21.11
CA GLN A 158 -1.55 0.19 -20.13
C GLN A 158 -2.03 -1.21 -20.55
N PRO A 159 -2.61 -1.40 -21.75
CA PRO A 159 -2.91 -2.73 -22.26
C PRO A 159 -1.66 -3.62 -22.34
N ALA A 160 -0.53 -3.09 -22.80
CA ALA A 160 0.70 -3.87 -22.98
C ALA A 160 1.25 -4.41 -21.65
N VAL A 161 1.30 -3.58 -20.59
CA VAL A 161 1.69 -4.01 -19.24
C VAL A 161 0.70 -5.05 -18.71
N PHE A 162 -0.61 -4.79 -18.81
CA PHE A 162 -1.65 -5.73 -18.37
C PHE A 162 -1.54 -7.10 -19.05
N VAL A 163 -1.48 -7.13 -20.39
CA VAL A 163 -1.37 -8.35 -21.20
C VAL A 163 -0.10 -9.11 -20.86
N SER A 164 1.05 -8.42 -20.80
CA SER A 164 2.32 -9.07 -20.47
C SER A 164 2.33 -9.66 -19.05
N SER A 165 1.69 -8.99 -18.09
CA SER A 165 1.53 -9.48 -16.71
C SER A 165 0.64 -10.71 -16.62
N VAL A 166 -0.50 -10.74 -17.32
CA VAL A 166 -1.38 -11.90 -17.36
C VAL A 166 -0.70 -13.06 -18.10
N ALA A 167 -0.04 -12.81 -19.22
CA ALA A 167 0.72 -13.83 -19.93
C ALA A 167 1.87 -14.42 -19.06
N THR A 168 2.52 -13.58 -18.25
CA THR A 168 3.53 -14.04 -17.27
C THR A 168 2.90 -14.89 -16.17
N LEU A 169 1.71 -14.53 -15.68
CA LEU A 169 0.96 -15.33 -14.71
C LEU A 169 0.63 -16.72 -15.27
N GLU A 170 0.18 -16.80 -16.52
CA GLU A 170 -0.14 -18.08 -17.16
C GLU A 170 1.11 -18.95 -17.35
N LYS A 171 2.24 -18.36 -17.76
CA LYS A 171 3.54 -19.08 -17.78
C LYS A 171 3.96 -19.55 -16.39
N PHE A 172 3.77 -18.71 -15.37
CA PHE A 172 4.12 -19.06 -13.99
C PHE A 172 3.27 -20.25 -13.51
N LYS A 173 1.95 -20.22 -13.69
CA LYS A 173 1.07 -21.35 -13.36
C LYS A 173 1.41 -22.62 -14.15
N ALA A 174 1.77 -22.48 -15.42
CA ALA A 174 2.15 -23.61 -16.26
C ALA A 174 3.48 -24.27 -15.83
N SER A 175 4.31 -23.59 -15.03
CA SER A 175 5.58 -24.15 -14.56
C SER A 175 5.44 -25.15 -13.41
N ASP A 176 4.35 -25.09 -12.65
CA ASP A 176 4.01 -25.99 -11.55
C ASP A 176 2.51 -25.87 -11.24
N GLU A 177 1.77 -26.97 -11.41
CA GLU A 177 0.31 -27.03 -11.24
C GLU A 177 -0.14 -26.61 -9.83
N SER A 178 0.70 -26.80 -8.81
CA SER A 178 0.40 -26.41 -7.42
C SER A 178 0.41 -24.90 -7.19
N ILE A 179 1.01 -24.12 -8.09
CA ILE A 179 1.14 -22.67 -7.92
C ILE A 179 -0.22 -22.01 -7.78
N ALA A 180 -1.20 -22.42 -8.60
CA ALA A 180 -2.52 -21.81 -8.60
C ALA A 180 -3.19 -21.89 -7.23
N ASP A 181 -3.06 -23.02 -6.54
CA ASP A 181 -3.64 -23.26 -5.22
C ASP A 181 -2.87 -22.56 -4.09
N ARG A 182 -1.61 -22.20 -4.34
CA ARG A 182 -0.75 -21.50 -3.38
C ARG A 182 -0.85 -19.97 -3.45
N ILE A 183 -1.51 -19.39 -4.45
CA ILE A 183 -1.74 -17.94 -4.54
C ILE A 183 -2.78 -17.50 -3.50
N THR A 184 -2.32 -16.89 -2.42
CA THR A 184 -3.18 -16.42 -1.32
C THR A 184 -3.52 -14.95 -1.41
N ASP A 185 -2.70 -14.19 -2.15
CA ASP A 185 -2.74 -12.74 -2.19
C ASP A 185 -2.28 -12.20 -3.54
N VAL A 186 -2.99 -11.20 -4.04
CA VAL A 186 -2.66 -10.53 -5.30
C VAL A 186 -2.81 -9.03 -5.16
N ALA A 187 -1.79 -8.29 -5.57
CA ALA A 187 -1.79 -6.83 -5.56
C ALA A 187 -1.15 -6.30 -6.84
N GLY A 188 -1.75 -5.28 -7.43
CA GLY A 188 -1.20 -4.66 -8.62
C GLY A 188 -1.08 -3.16 -8.47
N PHE A 189 -0.08 -2.55 -9.10
CA PHE A 189 0.15 -1.11 -9.03
C PHE A 189 -0.59 -0.40 -10.17
N SER A 190 -1.56 0.46 -9.84
CA SER A 190 -2.35 1.21 -10.83
C SER A 190 -3.00 0.26 -11.86
N VAL A 191 -2.60 0.30 -13.15
CA VAL A 191 -3.12 -0.62 -14.18
C VAL A 191 -2.85 -2.10 -13.85
N GLY A 192 -1.80 -2.42 -13.08
CA GLY A 192 -1.53 -3.77 -12.61
C GLY A 192 -2.65 -4.33 -11.73
N GLU A 193 -3.50 -3.48 -11.13
CA GLU A 193 -4.65 -3.90 -10.33
C GLU A 193 -5.66 -4.73 -11.16
N PHE A 194 -5.76 -4.48 -12.46
CA PHE A 194 -6.60 -5.28 -13.34
C PHE A 194 -6.03 -6.69 -13.54
N ALA A 195 -4.71 -6.84 -13.65
CA ALA A 195 -4.08 -8.16 -13.67
C ALA A 195 -4.26 -8.89 -12.33
N ALA A 196 -4.22 -8.16 -11.20
CA ALA A 196 -4.54 -8.72 -9.88
C ALA A 196 -6.00 -9.16 -9.78
N LEU A 197 -6.95 -8.39 -10.32
CA LEU A 197 -8.38 -8.77 -10.37
C LEU A 197 -8.62 -10.02 -11.23
N VAL A 198 -7.90 -10.18 -12.35
CA VAL A 198 -7.93 -11.40 -13.16
C VAL A 198 -7.31 -12.58 -12.42
N ALA A 199 -6.14 -12.39 -11.81
CA ALA A 199 -5.45 -13.42 -11.03
C ALA A 199 -6.29 -13.91 -9.85
N GLY A 200 -7.01 -12.98 -9.19
CA GLY A 200 -7.94 -13.28 -8.11
C GLY A 200 -9.29 -13.84 -8.57
N GLY A 201 -9.52 -13.96 -9.88
CA GLY A 201 -10.76 -14.48 -10.46
C GLY A 201 -11.98 -13.57 -10.30
N VAL A 202 -11.78 -12.28 -10.03
CA VAL A 202 -12.86 -11.29 -9.90
C VAL A 202 -13.35 -10.84 -11.28
N LEU A 203 -12.43 -10.69 -12.22
CA LEU A 203 -12.71 -10.33 -13.61
C LEU A 203 -12.23 -11.43 -14.55
N SER A 204 -12.95 -11.63 -15.65
CA SER A 204 -12.43 -12.37 -16.80
C SER A 204 -11.29 -11.58 -17.47
N PHE A 205 -10.40 -12.27 -18.19
CA PHE A 205 -9.34 -11.61 -18.96
C PHE A 205 -9.93 -10.63 -19.99
N ASP A 206 -10.91 -11.08 -20.77
CA ASP A 206 -11.53 -10.30 -21.84
C ASP A 206 -12.18 -9.02 -21.30
N ASP A 207 -12.94 -9.11 -20.21
CA ASP A 207 -13.61 -7.95 -19.63
C ASP A 207 -12.62 -7.00 -18.97
N ALA A 208 -11.61 -7.53 -18.26
CA ALA A 208 -10.55 -6.71 -17.70
C ALA A 208 -9.80 -5.95 -18.81
N LEU A 209 -9.51 -6.60 -19.95
CA LEU A 209 -8.82 -5.95 -21.07
C LEU A 209 -9.66 -4.83 -21.68
N LYS A 210 -10.97 -5.04 -21.88
CA LYS A 210 -11.88 -4.00 -22.36
C LYS A 210 -11.92 -2.78 -21.42
N VAL A 211 -11.94 -3.03 -20.10
CA VAL A 211 -11.92 -1.95 -19.11
C VAL A 211 -10.57 -1.24 -19.09
N VAL A 212 -9.45 -1.96 -19.22
CA VAL A 212 -8.10 -1.39 -19.32
C VAL A 212 -7.96 -0.53 -20.57
N ASP A 213 -8.47 -0.97 -21.73
CA ASP A 213 -8.46 -0.19 -22.96
C ASP A 213 -9.29 1.09 -22.83
N ALA A 214 -10.52 0.99 -22.30
CA ALA A 214 -11.36 2.15 -22.03
C ALA A 214 -10.70 3.13 -21.05
N ARG A 215 -10.06 2.62 -19.99
CA ARG A 215 -9.28 3.41 -19.03
C ARG A 215 -8.09 4.11 -19.70
N ALA A 216 -7.33 3.39 -20.52
CA ALA A 216 -6.14 3.90 -21.19
C ALA A 216 -6.50 5.04 -22.15
N LYS A 217 -7.55 4.86 -22.97
CA LYS A 217 -8.10 5.88 -23.87
C LYS A 217 -8.56 7.12 -23.11
N ALA A 218 -9.40 6.94 -22.09
CA ALA A 218 -9.97 8.05 -21.33
C ALA A 218 -8.90 8.84 -20.56
N MET A 219 -7.92 8.17 -19.95
CA MET A 219 -6.80 8.84 -19.28
C MET A 219 -5.87 9.54 -20.27
N HIS A 220 -5.67 8.97 -21.46
CA HIS A 220 -4.91 9.61 -22.53
C HIS A 220 -5.58 10.91 -23.00
N GLU A 221 -6.91 10.93 -23.13
CA GLU A 221 -7.70 12.12 -23.45
C GLU A 221 -7.56 13.20 -22.36
N CYS A 222 -7.65 12.83 -21.07
CA CYS A 222 -7.46 13.77 -19.95
C CYS A 222 -6.09 14.47 -19.97
N ASN A 223 -5.06 13.80 -20.46
CA ASN A 223 -3.71 14.36 -20.56
C ASN A 223 -3.58 15.43 -21.65
N GLN A 224 -4.44 15.40 -22.68
CA GLN A 224 -4.43 16.41 -23.75
C GLN A 224 -5.10 17.72 -23.31
N LEU A 225 -5.88 17.71 -22.22
CA LEU A 225 -6.63 18.88 -21.76
C LEU A 225 -5.76 19.89 -21.03
N VAL A 226 -4.81 19.41 -20.22
CA VAL A 226 -3.99 20.25 -19.35
C VAL A 226 -2.57 19.71 -19.30
N ARG A 227 -1.60 20.58 -19.58
CA ARG A 227 -0.19 20.27 -19.43
C ARG A 227 0.15 20.00 -17.97
N SER A 228 0.45 18.75 -17.66
CA SER A 228 0.76 18.29 -16.33
C SER A 228 1.72 17.10 -16.36
N GLY A 229 2.16 16.70 -15.17
CA GLY A 229 3.07 15.57 -15.03
C GLY A 229 3.09 15.09 -13.59
N MET A 230 4.12 14.32 -13.26
CA MET A 230 4.29 13.74 -11.93
C MET A 230 5.72 13.89 -11.44
N LEU A 231 5.87 14.18 -10.15
CA LEU A 231 7.15 14.33 -9.45
C LEU A 231 7.28 13.26 -8.36
N THR A 232 8.37 12.51 -8.36
CA THR A 232 8.78 11.77 -7.16
C THR A 232 9.35 12.74 -6.14
N VAL A 233 8.79 12.74 -4.93
CA VAL A 233 9.22 13.58 -3.82
C VAL A 233 9.61 12.69 -2.63
N ARG A 234 10.87 12.81 -2.19
CA ARG A 234 11.36 12.19 -0.95
C ARG A 234 11.31 13.18 0.19
N VAL A 235 10.58 12.82 1.23
CA VAL A 235 10.35 13.58 2.45
C VAL A 235 10.87 12.84 3.67
N ASN A 236 11.13 13.59 4.74
CA ASN A 236 11.47 13.10 6.06
C ASN A 236 10.56 13.76 7.12
N ALA A 237 10.84 13.55 8.41
CA ALA A 237 10.01 14.06 9.50
C ALA A 237 9.92 15.60 9.57
N THR A 238 10.89 16.34 9.02
CA THR A 238 10.92 17.81 9.02
C THR A 238 10.50 18.41 7.68
N SER A 239 10.17 17.58 6.69
CA SER A 239 9.66 18.04 5.41
C SER A 239 8.24 18.56 5.52
N ARG A 240 7.93 19.64 4.80
CA ARG A 240 6.62 20.32 4.86
C ARG A 240 5.88 20.21 3.52
N LEU A 241 5.57 18.97 3.12
CA LEU A 241 4.98 18.68 1.81
C LEU A 241 3.60 19.33 1.61
N ASP A 242 2.73 19.28 2.62
CA ASP A 242 1.38 19.85 2.52
C ASP A 242 1.42 21.38 2.35
N GLU A 243 2.33 22.07 3.06
CA GLU A 243 2.58 23.50 2.90
C GLU A 243 3.13 23.80 1.49
N ALA A 244 4.06 22.99 0.99
CA ALA A 244 4.64 23.17 -0.34
C ALA A 244 3.60 23.02 -1.44
N MET A 245 2.73 22.00 -1.35
CA MET A 245 1.65 21.77 -2.32
C MET A 245 0.63 22.92 -2.26
N THR A 246 0.26 23.38 -1.06
CA THR A 246 -0.64 24.53 -0.90
C THR A 246 -0.08 25.78 -1.56
N ASN A 247 1.21 26.08 -1.36
CA ASN A 247 1.83 27.25 -1.97
C ASN A 247 2.02 27.09 -3.48
N ALA A 248 2.28 25.87 -3.96
CA ALA A 248 2.32 25.56 -5.39
C ALA A 248 0.96 25.83 -6.06
N LEU A 249 -0.15 25.46 -5.40
CA LEU A 249 -1.51 25.74 -5.87
C LEU A 249 -1.78 27.25 -5.94
N MET A 250 -1.32 28.03 -4.96
CA MET A 250 -1.42 29.49 -4.99
C MET A 250 -0.66 30.08 -6.19
N ALA A 251 0.56 29.61 -6.46
CA ALA A 251 1.34 30.06 -7.63
C ALA A 251 0.63 29.72 -8.96
N SER A 252 -0.04 28.57 -9.05
CA SER A 252 -0.86 28.21 -10.21
C SER A 252 -2.08 29.14 -10.36
N ARG A 253 -2.77 29.43 -9.25
CA ARG A 253 -3.94 30.32 -9.23
C ARG A 253 -3.59 31.74 -9.68
N GLU A 254 -2.46 32.26 -9.24
CA GLU A 254 -1.97 33.59 -9.64
C GLU A 254 -1.74 33.70 -11.16
N LYS A 255 -1.44 32.59 -11.83
CA LYS A 255 -1.31 32.52 -13.29
C LYS A 255 -2.61 32.18 -14.03
N GLY A 256 -3.71 31.95 -13.30
CA GLY A 256 -4.99 31.51 -13.89
C GLY A 256 -4.95 30.09 -14.47
N GLU A 257 -4.01 29.24 -14.03
CA GLU A 257 -3.90 27.85 -14.48
C GLU A 257 -4.75 26.90 -13.61
N LEU A 258 -5.18 25.77 -14.17
CA LEU A 258 -5.91 24.74 -13.43
C LEU A 258 -5.09 24.24 -12.25
N GLU A 259 -5.57 24.45 -11.03
CA GLU A 259 -4.84 24.24 -9.77
C GLU A 259 -4.56 22.77 -9.44
N VAL A 260 -3.76 22.01 -10.19
CA VAL A 260 -3.48 20.57 -9.88
C VAL A 260 -2.16 20.43 -9.13
N CYS A 261 -2.20 19.91 -7.91
CA CYS A 261 -1.03 19.53 -7.11
C CYS A 261 -1.48 18.62 -5.96
N GLU A 262 -1.43 17.31 -6.18
CA GLU A 262 -1.98 16.30 -5.26
C GLU A 262 -1.04 15.11 -5.13
N ILE A 263 -1.03 14.45 -3.98
CA ILE A 263 -0.35 13.16 -3.85
C ILE A 263 -1.11 12.15 -4.71
N ALA A 264 -0.41 11.57 -5.69
CA ALA A 264 -0.90 10.60 -6.63
C ALA A 264 -0.50 9.16 -6.25
N ASN A 265 0.65 8.98 -5.57
CA ASN A 265 1.08 7.64 -5.13
C ASN A 265 1.82 7.72 -3.79
N PHE A 266 1.51 6.77 -2.91
CA PHE A 266 2.31 6.45 -1.72
C PHE A 266 3.16 5.23 -2.04
N LEU A 267 4.47 5.39 -2.28
CA LEU A 267 5.32 4.29 -2.76
C LEU A 267 5.88 3.44 -1.61
N PHE A 268 6.56 4.08 -0.67
CA PHE A 268 7.12 3.49 0.54
C PHE A 268 7.47 4.63 1.52
N CYS A 269 7.91 4.28 2.73
CA CYS A 269 8.14 5.25 3.80
C CYS A 269 8.99 6.45 3.33
N GLY A 270 8.40 7.65 3.43
CA GLY A 270 9.06 8.90 3.05
C GLY A 270 9.13 9.18 1.55
N VAL A 271 8.56 8.35 0.66
CA VAL A 271 8.57 8.59 -0.79
C VAL A 271 7.17 8.58 -1.35
N ARG A 272 6.80 9.69 -1.98
CA ARG A 272 5.49 9.91 -2.61
C ARG A 272 5.69 10.37 -4.04
N VAL A 273 4.65 10.21 -4.85
CA VAL A 273 4.54 10.87 -6.15
C VAL A 273 3.46 11.92 -6.06
N VAL A 274 3.77 13.13 -6.53
CA VAL A 274 2.85 14.26 -6.63
C VAL A 274 2.48 14.43 -8.10
N GLY A 275 1.19 14.36 -8.42
CA GLY A 275 0.67 14.76 -9.72
C GLY A 275 0.36 16.25 -9.71
N ALA A 276 0.91 17.00 -10.64
CA ALA A 276 0.84 18.46 -10.65
C ALA A 276 0.86 19.03 -12.06
N ASN A 277 0.29 20.23 -12.24
CA ASN A 277 0.48 21.01 -13.46
C ASN A 277 1.93 21.55 -13.56
N GLU A 278 2.30 22.10 -14.71
CA GLU A 278 3.67 22.59 -14.95
C GLU A 278 4.11 23.65 -13.93
N THR A 279 3.28 24.63 -13.61
CA THR A 279 3.62 25.70 -12.65
C THR A 279 3.84 25.15 -11.23
N CYS A 280 2.96 24.26 -10.77
CA CYS A 280 3.11 23.62 -9.46
C CYS A 280 4.35 22.73 -9.43
N MET A 281 4.66 22.00 -10.50
CA MET A 281 5.88 21.19 -10.56
C MET A 281 7.13 22.05 -10.45
N GLN A 282 7.21 23.12 -11.24
CA GLN A 282 8.34 24.05 -11.20
C GLN A 282 8.49 24.69 -9.80
N TYR A 283 7.38 25.07 -9.17
CA TYR A 283 7.39 25.62 -7.82
C TYR A 283 8.01 24.64 -6.81
N LEU A 284 7.63 23.35 -6.87
CA LEU A 284 8.16 22.33 -5.96
C LEU A 284 9.66 22.07 -6.19
N GLU A 285 10.12 22.13 -7.44
CA GLU A 285 11.53 22.01 -7.80
C GLU A 285 12.36 23.18 -7.25
N ASP A 286 11.91 24.41 -7.50
CA ASP A 286 12.61 25.63 -7.08
C ASP A 286 12.67 25.77 -5.55
N ASN A 287 11.66 25.25 -4.85
CA ASN A 287 11.53 25.37 -3.40
C ASN A 287 11.92 24.08 -2.64
N GLN A 288 12.57 23.10 -3.29
CA GLN A 288 12.97 21.84 -2.66
C GLN A 288 13.70 22.04 -1.32
N LYS A 289 14.67 22.95 -1.27
CA LYS A 289 15.47 23.24 -0.06
C LYS A 289 14.62 23.87 1.05
N ARG A 290 13.71 24.78 0.69
CA ARG A 290 12.83 25.50 1.63
C ARG A 290 11.91 24.54 2.40
N TYR A 291 11.47 23.48 1.75
CA TYR A 291 10.55 22.48 2.31
C TYR A 291 11.25 21.20 2.80
N ASN A 292 12.58 21.20 2.85
CA ASN A 292 13.40 20.06 3.28
C ASN A 292 13.12 18.77 2.50
N PHE A 293 12.91 18.84 1.19
CA PHE A 293 12.82 17.62 0.36
C PHE A 293 14.22 17.11 0.03
N THR A 294 14.43 15.80 0.19
CA THR A 294 15.72 15.18 -0.13
C THR A 294 15.87 14.93 -1.63
N VAL A 295 14.76 14.62 -2.31
CA VAL A 295 14.72 14.35 -3.76
C VAL A 295 13.42 14.95 -4.31
N VAL A 296 13.52 15.66 -5.42
CA VAL A 296 12.41 16.03 -6.30
C VAL A 296 12.84 15.65 -7.72
N LYS A 297 12.09 14.76 -8.38
CA LYS A 297 12.43 14.25 -9.72
C LYS A 297 11.20 14.06 -10.59
N ARG A 298 11.18 14.65 -11.78
CA ARG A 298 10.12 14.43 -12.79
C ARG A 298 10.09 12.98 -13.26
N LEU A 299 8.88 12.46 -13.45
CA LEU A 299 8.61 11.19 -14.09
C LEU A 299 8.34 11.41 -15.57
N GLU A 300 8.78 10.49 -16.42
CA GLU A 300 8.55 10.51 -17.86
C GLU A 300 7.13 10.03 -18.18
N VAL A 301 6.14 10.84 -17.82
CA VAL A 301 4.72 10.58 -18.01
C VAL A 301 4.01 11.81 -18.56
N SER A 302 2.93 11.57 -19.31
CA SER A 302 2.21 12.61 -20.06
C SER A 302 1.13 13.35 -19.26
N GLY A 303 0.94 13.05 -17.97
CA GLY A 303 -0.05 13.76 -17.15
C GLY A 303 -0.02 13.40 -15.67
N ALA A 304 -0.78 14.16 -14.88
CA ALA A 304 -0.95 13.97 -13.44
C ALA A 304 -1.97 12.86 -13.12
N PHE A 305 -1.59 11.60 -13.37
CA PHE A 305 -2.44 10.44 -13.06
C PHE A 305 -2.76 10.33 -11.56
N HIS A 306 -3.87 9.67 -11.22
CA HIS A 306 -4.31 9.46 -9.83
C HIS A 306 -4.57 10.76 -9.05
N THR A 307 -4.92 11.83 -9.78
CA THR A 307 -5.38 13.10 -9.23
C THR A 307 -6.76 13.45 -9.81
N ARG A 308 -7.36 14.54 -9.32
CA ARG A 308 -8.62 15.04 -9.88
C ARG A 308 -8.57 15.37 -11.37
N GLN A 309 -7.40 15.56 -11.98
CA GLN A 309 -7.31 15.81 -13.43
C GLN A 309 -7.92 14.65 -14.24
N MET A 310 -7.92 13.44 -13.68
CA MET A 310 -8.48 12.25 -14.33
C MET A 310 -10.00 12.09 -14.14
N GLU A 311 -10.71 13.06 -13.53
CA GLU A 311 -12.16 12.96 -13.28
C GLU A 311 -12.98 12.69 -14.55
N PRO A 312 -12.69 13.27 -15.73
CA PRO A 312 -13.41 12.93 -16.96
C PRO A 312 -13.30 11.45 -17.35
N ALA A 313 -12.19 10.78 -17.00
CA ALA A 313 -11.99 9.36 -17.29
C ALA A 313 -12.85 8.43 -16.41
N VAL A 314 -13.30 8.90 -15.24
CA VAL A 314 -14.10 8.09 -14.29
C VAL A 314 -15.41 7.64 -14.94
N ALA A 315 -16.07 8.50 -15.71
CA ALA A 315 -17.34 8.17 -16.37
C ALA A 315 -17.17 7.00 -17.36
N ARG A 316 -16.11 7.05 -18.19
CA ARG A 316 -15.81 5.99 -19.17
C ARG A 316 -15.45 4.67 -18.51
N VAL A 317 -14.69 4.71 -17.42
CA VAL A 317 -14.37 3.48 -16.65
C VAL A 317 -15.61 2.91 -15.97
N ARG A 318 -16.50 3.75 -15.43
CA ARG A 318 -17.79 3.31 -14.87
C ARG A 318 -18.67 2.63 -15.90
N GLU A 319 -18.76 3.20 -17.09
CA GLU A 319 -19.49 2.62 -18.20
C GLU A 319 -18.90 1.26 -18.60
N ALA A 320 -17.58 1.20 -18.80
CA ALA A 320 -16.89 -0.03 -19.19
C ALA A 320 -17.06 -1.16 -18.17
N ILE A 321 -17.08 -0.85 -16.87
CA ILE A 321 -17.27 -1.86 -15.81
C ILE A 321 -18.75 -2.13 -15.49
N ALA A 322 -19.72 -1.35 -15.97
CA ALA A 322 -21.11 -1.47 -15.52
C ALA A 322 -21.73 -2.83 -15.83
N GLY A 323 -21.53 -3.33 -17.06
CA GLY A 323 -22.08 -4.59 -17.56
C GLY A 323 -21.20 -5.83 -17.33
N VAL A 324 -20.00 -5.67 -16.76
CA VAL A 324 -19.05 -6.77 -16.58
C VAL A 324 -19.49 -7.68 -15.43
N GLU A 325 -19.51 -8.99 -15.65
CA GLU A 325 -19.80 -9.95 -14.58
C GLU A 325 -18.65 -10.00 -13.56
N LEU A 326 -18.98 -9.83 -12.27
CA LEU A 326 -18.00 -9.92 -11.18
C LEU A 326 -18.16 -11.24 -10.45
N SER A 327 -17.07 -12.00 -10.40
CA SER A 327 -16.99 -13.27 -9.68
C SER A 327 -16.45 -13.10 -8.27
N LYS A 328 -16.73 -14.08 -7.40
CA LYS A 328 -16.21 -14.10 -6.03
C LYS A 328 -14.68 -14.27 -6.07
N PRO A 329 -13.90 -13.46 -5.32
CA PRO A 329 -12.46 -13.62 -5.27
C PRO A 329 -12.04 -15.01 -4.79
N ARG A 330 -11.05 -15.61 -5.46
CA ARG A 330 -10.41 -16.87 -5.07
C ARG A 330 -9.30 -16.66 -4.03
N CYS A 331 -8.71 -15.47 -4.04
CA CYS A 331 -7.67 -15.04 -3.11
C CYS A 331 -7.87 -13.58 -2.69
N ASN A 332 -7.04 -13.10 -1.76
CA ASN A 332 -7.15 -11.73 -1.28
C ASN A 332 -6.63 -10.74 -2.35
N VAL A 333 -7.53 -9.94 -2.92
CA VAL A 333 -7.19 -8.90 -3.92
C VAL A 333 -7.11 -7.54 -3.24
N TYR A 334 -6.03 -6.79 -3.44
CA TYR A 334 -5.83 -5.49 -2.80
C TYR A 334 -6.21 -4.32 -3.71
N SER A 335 -6.96 -3.35 -3.16
CA SER A 335 -7.38 -2.16 -3.89
C SER A 335 -6.44 -0.98 -3.68
N ASN A 336 -6.05 -0.31 -4.76
CA ASN A 336 -5.17 0.87 -4.69
C ASN A 336 -5.91 2.07 -4.08
N TYR A 337 -7.23 2.15 -4.25
CA TYR A 337 -8.08 3.22 -3.73
C TYR A 337 -8.25 3.14 -2.20
N THR A 338 -8.57 1.94 -1.69
CA THR A 338 -8.80 1.77 -0.24
C THR A 338 -7.50 1.48 0.52
N GLY A 339 -6.48 0.93 -0.16
CA GLY A 339 -5.25 0.42 0.46
C GLY A 339 -5.45 -0.87 1.24
N HIS A 340 -6.59 -1.55 1.05
CA HIS A 340 -7.01 -2.75 1.76
C HIS A 340 -7.55 -3.79 0.78
N ILE A 341 -7.90 -4.98 1.27
CA ILE A 341 -8.57 -6.02 0.47
C ILE A 341 -9.89 -5.47 -0.07
N TYR A 342 -10.21 -5.85 -1.31
CA TYR A 342 -11.47 -5.48 -1.97
C TYR A 342 -12.69 -5.85 -1.10
N PRO A 343 -13.73 -5.00 -1.09
CA PRO A 343 -14.98 -5.33 -0.43
C PRO A 343 -15.68 -6.51 -1.11
N GLY A 344 -16.53 -7.22 -0.35
CA GLY A 344 -17.28 -8.38 -0.85
C GLY A 344 -18.51 -8.03 -1.69
N LYS A 345 -18.94 -6.75 -1.74
CA LYS A 345 -20.10 -6.31 -2.53
C LYS A 345 -19.67 -5.83 -3.92
N ASN A 346 -20.31 -6.36 -4.96
CA ASN A 346 -20.04 -6.01 -6.36
C ASN A 346 -20.12 -4.50 -6.63
N SER A 347 -21.11 -3.80 -6.08
CA SER A 347 -21.24 -2.34 -6.24
C SER A 347 -20.05 -1.57 -5.65
N GLU A 348 -19.52 -2.02 -4.52
CA GLU A 348 -18.36 -1.41 -3.87
C GLU A 348 -17.07 -1.71 -4.64
N ILE A 349 -16.94 -2.90 -5.24
CA ILE A 349 -15.83 -3.26 -6.16
C ILE A 349 -15.84 -2.34 -7.38
N ARG A 350 -16.97 -2.20 -8.08
CA ARG A 350 -17.10 -1.31 -9.25
C ARG A 350 -16.75 0.13 -8.90
N ASN A 351 -17.24 0.61 -7.75
CA ASN A 351 -16.95 1.96 -7.28
C ASN A 351 -15.45 2.15 -6.96
N ALA A 352 -14.81 1.15 -6.34
CA ALA A 352 -13.38 1.20 -6.05
C ALA A 352 -12.53 1.25 -7.34
N ILE A 353 -12.87 0.44 -8.34
CA ILE A 353 -12.21 0.46 -9.66
C ILE A 353 -12.34 1.83 -10.32
N ALA A 354 -13.55 2.40 -10.32
CA ALA A 354 -13.78 3.72 -10.91
C ALA A 354 -13.04 4.84 -10.16
N LYS A 355 -13.08 4.83 -8.82
CA LYS A 355 -12.42 5.85 -7.97
C LYS A 355 -10.90 5.74 -7.99
N GLN A 356 -10.34 4.56 -8.26
CA GLN A 356 -8.91 4.34 -8.39
C GLN A 356 -8.23 5.31 -9.39
N VAL A 357 -8.95 5.71 -10.43
CA VAL A 357 -8.44 6.58 -11.51
C VAL A 357 -8.07 7.98 -11.01
N THR A 358 -8.79 8.50 -10.01
CA THR A 358 -8.65 9.88 -9.50
C THR A 358 -8.09 9.98 -8.10
N HIS A 359 -7.83 8.85 -7.46
CA HIS A 359 -7.36 8.80 -6.08
C HIS A 359 -5.96 8.22 -5.98
N PRO A 360 -5.20 8.59 -4.95
CA PRO A 360 -3.84 8.13 -4.79
C PRO A 360 -3.74 6.61 -4.70
N VAL A 361 -2.73 6.06 -5.35
CA VAL A 361 -2.35 4.66 -5.19
C VAL A 361 -1.72 4.46 -3.83
N LYS A 362 -2.41 3.71 -2.96
CA LYS A 362 -1.97 3.38 -1.60
C LYS A 362 -1.04 2.17 -1.54
N TRP A 363 0.05 2.19 -2.31
CA TRP A 363 0.97 1.05 -2.44
C TRP A 363 1.78 0.78 -1.17
N GLU A 364 2.24 1.84 -0.49
CA GLU A 364 2.91 1.71 0.82
C GLU A 364 2.01 0.97 1.82
N GLN A 365 0.73 1.34 1.88
CA GLN A 365 -0.23 0.75 2.81
C GLN A 365 -0.47 -0.73 2.49
N ILE A 366 -0.60 -1.09 1.21
CA ILE A 366 -0.74 -2.49 0.77
C ILE A 366 0.50 -3.30 1.17
N GLN A 367 1.70 -2.80 0.88
CA GLN A 367 2.95 -3.48 1.26
C GLN A 367 3.07 -3.66 2.79
N GLN A 368 2.65 -2.67 3.57
CA GLN A 368 2.65 -2.78 5.03
C GLN A 368 1.69 -3.87 5.52
N ILE A 369 0.52 -4.04 4.89
CA ILE A 369 -0.42 -5.11 5.23
C ILE A 369 0.19 -6.48 4.88
N LEU A 370 0.76 -6.62 3.69
CA LEU A 370 1.42 -7.86 3.26
C LEU A 370 2.60 -8.21 4.16
N TYR A 371 3.45 -7.24 4.51
CA TYR A 371 4.55 -7.42 5.45
C TYR A 371 4.09 -7.90 6.83
N ARG A 372 2.93 -7.42 7.32
CA ARG A 372 2.37 -7.81 8.63
C ARG A 372 1.87 -9.27 8.68
N LYS A 373 1.83 -9.99 7.55
CA LYS A 373 1.43 -11.41 7.51
C LYS A 373 2.49 -12.39 8.02
N HIS A 374 3.73 -11.93 8.24
CA HIS A 374 4.81 -12.79 8.73
C HIS A 374 4.48 -13.45 10.09
N ARG A 375 5.03 -14.64 10.30
CA ARG A 375 5.03 -15.35 11.60
C ARG A 375 6.48 -15.69 11.92
N ASP A 376 6.98 -15.21 13.06
CA ASP A 376 8.37 -15.44 13.50
C ASP A 376 9.45 -15.12 12.45
N TYR A 377 9.22 -14.06 11.67
CA TYR A 377 10.04 -13.63 10.53
C TYR A 377 10.06 -14.57 9.31
N THR A 378 9.19 -15.57 9.27
CA THR A 378 8.85 -16.31 8.05
C THR A 378 7.84 -15.50 7.24
N PHE A 379 8.09 -15.38 5.94
CA PHE A 379 7.28 -14.61 5.00
C PHE A 379 6.77 -15.51 3.87
N PRO A 380 5.63 -15.17 3.25
CA PRO A 380 5.25 -15.78 1.98
C PRO A 380 6.24 -15.43 0.87
N MET A 381 6.19 -16.17 -0.22
CA MET A 381 6.93 -15.84 -1.44
C MET A 381 6.27 -14.65 -2.13
N PHE A 382 7.05 -13.61 -2.44
CA PHE A 382 6.58 -12.45 -3.21
C PHE A 382 7.04 -12.60 -4.65
N VAL A 383 6.10 -12.72 -5.59
CA VAL A 383 6.41 -12.95 -7.01
C VAL A 383 5.93 -11.77 -7.83
N GLU A 384 6.86 -10.96 -8.37
CA GLU A 384 6.53 -9.90 -9.34
C GLU A 384 6.39 -10.51 -10.74
N LEU A 385 5.19 -10.38 -11.33
CA LEU A 385 4.80 -11.00 -12.60
C LEU A 385 4.62 -9.94 -13.68
N GLY A 386 5.61 -9.82 -14.56
CA GLY A 386 5.56 -8.94 -15.74
C GLY A 386 6.83 -8.12 -15.93
N ALA A 387 6.66 -6.96 -16.56
CA ALA A 387 7.77 -6.11 -16.97
C ALA A 387 8.45 -5.42 -15.77
N GLY A 388 9.77 -5.29 -15.81
CA GLY A 388 10.54 -4.55 -14.81
C GLY A 388 10.65 -5.24 -13.44
N ARG A 389 11.26 -4.57 -12.47
CA ARG A 389 11.49 -5.04 -11.09
C ARG A 389 11.17 -3.96 -10.06
N GLN A 390 10.26 -3.07 -10.42
CA GLN A 390 10.03 -1.84 -9.68
C GLN A 390 9.33 -2.13 -8.35
N LEU A 391 8.42 -3.10 -8.32
CA LEU A 391 7.70 -3.44 -7.09
C LEU A 391 8.61 -4.15 -6.08
N GLY A 392 9.52 -5.01 -6.54
CA GLY A 392 10.58 -5.60 -5.73
C GLY A 392 11.52 -4.55 -5.15
N ALA A 393 11.90 -3.55 -5.94
CA ALA A 393 12.71 -2.43 -5.45
C ALA A 393 11.99 -1.64 -4.36
N MET A 394 10.68 -1.39 -4.51
CA MET A 394 9.87 -0.75 -3.46
C MET A 394 9.73 -1.65 -2.22
N LEU A 395 9.52 -2.96 -2.41
CA LEU A 395 9.44 -3.93 -1.32
C LEU A 395 10.75 -3.97 -0.51
N MET A 396 11.90 -3.88 -1.16
CA MET A 396 13.20 -3.79 -0.49
C MET A 396 13.31 -2.54 0.40
N GLN A 397 12.76 -1.40 -0.04
CA GLN A 397 12.73 -0.17 0.76
C GLN A 397 11.76 -0.27 1.94
N THR A 398 10.67 -1.02 1.78
CA THR A 398 9.68 -1.26 2.85
C THR A 398 10.19 -2.28 3.87
N SER A 399 10.76 -3.39 3.42
CA SER A 399 11.26 -4.47 4.28
C SER A 399 12.32 -5.33 3.59
N LYS A 400 13.57 -5.19 4.05
CA LYS A 400 14.68 -6.07 3.67
C LYS A 400 14.44 -7.55 4.03
N LYS A 401 13.60 -7.83 5.03
CA LYS A 401 13.29 -9.20 5.45
C LYS A 401 12.32 -9.87 4.47
N ALA A 402 11.23 -9.19 4.12
CA ALA A 402 10.28 -9.69 3.13
C ALA A 402 10.93 -9.84 1.74
N TYR A 403 11.81 -8.90 1.37
CA TYR A 403 12.55 -8.96 0.11
C TYR A 403 13.45 -10.21 -0.04
N LYS A 404 13.81 -10.90 1.06
CA LYS A 404 14.56 -12.16 0.94
C LYS A 404 13.73 -13.27 0.29
N SER A 405 12.41 -13.20 0.38
CA SER A 405 11.47 -14.13 -0.25
C SER A 405 10.92 -13.59 -1.58
N TYR A 406 11.55 -12.55 -2.15
CA TYR A 406 11.11 -11.95 -3.41
C TYR A 406 11.73 -12.66 -4.61
N GLN A 407 10.91 -12.88 -5.64
CA GLN A 407 11.29 -13.39 -6.94
C GLN A 407 10.67 -12.53 -8.05
N HIS A 408 11.37 -12.43 -9.18
CA HIS A 408 10.87 -11.75 -10.37
C HIS A 408 10.76 -12.74 -11.52
N ILE A 409 9.59 -12.79 -12.14
CA ILE A 409 9.37 -13.52 -13.39
C ILE A 409 9.17 -12.48 -14.48
N SER A 410 10.15 -12.39 -15.38
CA SER A 410 10.16 -11.49 -16.51
C SER A 410 9.22 -11.96 -17.60
N CYS A 411 8.52 -11.01 -18.22
CA CYS A 411 7.96 -11.19 -19.55
C CYS A 411 9.03 -11.10 -20.64
#